data_AF-A0A5B7J8U6-F1
#
_entry.id   AF-A0A5B7J8U6-F1
#
_cell.length_a   1.000
_cell.length_b   1.000
_cell.length_c   1.000
_cell.angle_alpha   90.00
_cell.angle_beta   90.00
_cell.angle_gamma   90.00
#
_symmetry.space_group_name_H-M   'P 1'
#
loop_
_entity.id
_entity.type
_entity.pdbx_description
1 polymer ?
#
loop_
_entity_poly.entity_id
_entity_poly.type
_entity_poly.pdbx_seq_one_letter_code
_entity_poly.pdbx_strand_id
1 'polypeptide(L)'
;MNSYVIHNDKCTKKGIKSLSRREFLKTMGYELIKKWALTRFSLPGQHFSVRTLIKETFNFSMSSEESPKTSEGKQQRCSICPRSKDRKTREAWQRQRSRGRQRLFT
;
A
#
# COMPACT_ATOMS: atom_id res chain seq x y z
N MET A 1 5.64 22.57 -20.70
CA MET A 1 4.79 23.79 -20.69
C MET A 1 3.59 23.63 -21.63
N ASN A 2 3.81 23.07 -22.83
CA ASN A 2 2.79 22.90 -23.87
C ASN A 2 1.57 22.06 -23.45
N SER A 3 1.76 21.02 -22.64
CA SER A 3 0.66 20.15 -22.17
C SER A 3 -0.40 20.90 -21.35
N TYR A 4 0.01 21.84 -20.50
CA TYR A 4 -0.91 22.67 -19.72
C TYR A 4 -1.74 23.61 -20.60
N VAL A 5 -1.10 24.23 -21.61
CA VAL A 5 -1.77 25.14 -22.55
C VAL A 5 -2.85 24.40 -23.33
N ILE A 6 -2.53 23.21 -23.85
CA ILE A 6 -3.49 22.36 -24.57
C ILE A 6 -4.63 21.93 -23.66
N HIS A 7 -4.35 21.56 -22.41
CA HIS A 7 -5.38 21.21 -21.43
C HIS A 7 -6.32 22.39 -21.16
N ASN A 8 -5.77 23.58 -20.94
CA ASN A 8 -6.54 24.78 -20.66
C ASN A 8 -7.46 25.15 -21.84
N ASP A 9 -6.94 25.15 -23.06
CA ASP A 9 -7.72 25.41 -24.28
C ASP A 9 -8.89 24.41 -24.43
N LYS A 10 -8.64 23.12 -24.17
CA LYS A 10 -9.69 22.09 -24.19
C LYS A 10 -10.74 22.29 -23.09
N CYS A 11 -10.35 22.70 -21.89
CA CYS A 11 -11.29 23.01 -20.80
C CYS A 11 -12.19 24.19 -21.17
N THR A 12 -11.61 25.28 -21.68
CA THR A 12 -12.35 26.47 -22.10
C THR A 12 -13.36 26.14 -23.21
N LYS A 13 -12.95 25.38 -24.24
CA LYS A 13 -13.85 24.95 -25.33
C LYS A 13 -15.02 24.08 -24.86
N LYS A 14 -14.85 23.35 -23.75
CA LYS A 14 -15.89 22.49 -23.16
C LYS A 14 -16.71 23.20 -22.08
N GLY A 15 -16.45 24.48 -21.80
CA GLY A 15 -17.10 25.21 -20.71
C GLY A 15 -16.73 24.70 -19.31
N ILE A 16 -15.64 23.92 -19.19
CA ILE A 16 -15.17 23.38 -17.92
C ILE A 16 -14.19 24.38 -17.31
N LYS A 17 -14.33 24.66 -16.01
CA LYS A 17 -13.37 25.50 -15.29
C LYS A 17 -11.97 24.90 -15.39
N SER A 18 -11.01 25.69 -15.84
CA SER A 18 -9.63 25.23 -15.94
C SER A 18 -8.96 25.15 -14.58
N LEU A 19 -8.06 24.18 -14.46
CA LEU A 19 -7.24 24.01 -13.27
C LEU A 19 -6.12 25.04 -13.24
N SER A 20 -5.70 25.41 -12.02
CA SER A 20 -4.43 26.13 -11.87
C SER A 20 -3.28 25.24 -12.35
N ARG A 21 -2.18 25.86 -12.80
CA ARG A 21 -0.99 25.10 -13.24
C ARG A 21 -0.47 24.14 -12.17
N ARG A 22 -0.55 24.54 -10.90
CA ARG A 22 -0.12 23.72 -9.76
C ARG A 22 -0.98 22.46 -9.61
N GLU A 23 -2.30 22.62 -9.69
CA GLU A 23 -3.24 21.49 -9.61
C GLU A 23 -3.08 20.55 -10.79
N PHE A 24 -2.94 21.09 -12.00
CA PHE A 24 -2.67 20.30 -13.19
C PHE A 24 -1.41 19.44 -13.06
N LEU A 25 -0.31 20.02 -12.57
CA LEU A 25 0.93 19.26 -12.37
C LEU A 25 0.78 18.20 -11.27
N LYS A 26 0.01 18.50 -10.22
CA LYS A 26 -0.30 17.52 -9.17
C LYS A 26 -1.10 16.35 -9.77
N THR A 27 -2.20 16.60 -10.46
CA THR A 27 -3.04 15.54 -11.06
C THR A 27 -2.25 14.72 -12.06
N MET A 28 -1.49 15.37 -12.94
CA MET A 28 -0.62 14.69 -13.91
C MET A 28 0.42 13.79 -13.21
N GLY A 29 1.07 14.27 -12.15
CA GLY A 29 2.00 13.47 -11.37
C GLY A 29 1.34 12.24 -10.74
N TYR A 30 0.14 12.41 -10.19
CA TYR A 30 -0.65 11.29 -9.66
C TYR A 30 -0.98 10.26 -10.74
N GLU A 31 -1.46 10.69 -11.90
CA GLU A 31 -1.84 9.79 -13.00
C GLU A 31 -0.64 9.00 -13.55
N LEU A 32 0.50 9.65 -13.72
CA LEU A 32 1.73 9.00 -14.20
C LEU A 32 2.23 7.92 -13.24
N ILE A 33 2.15 8.18 -11.94
CA ILE A 33 2.69 7.28 -10.91
C ILE A 33 1.70 6.16 -10.57
N LYS A 34 0.40 6.35 -10.81
CA LYS A 34 -0.67 5.43 -10.39
C LYS A 34 -0.41 3.97 -10.77
N LYS A 35 -0.03 3.72 -12.03
CA LYS A 35 0.24 2.34 -12.51
C LYS A 35 1.40 1.69 -11.76
N TRP A 36 2.49 2.43 -11.58
CA TRP A 36 3.66 1.95 -10.85
C TRP A 36 3.38 1.74 -9.36
N ALA A 37 2.62 2.65 -8.74
CA ALA A 37 2.19 2.53 -7.37
C ALA A 37 1.33 1.28 -7.14
N LEU A 38 0.45 0.94 -8.09
CA LEU A 38 -0.36 -0.27 -8.03
C LEU A 38 0.51 -1.54 -8.07
N THR A 39 1.47 -1.59 -9.00
CA THR A 39 2.43 -2.70 -9.09
C THR A 39 3.23 -2.82 -7.80
N ARG A 40 3.67 -1.71 -7.20
CA ARG A 40 4.42 -1.73 -5.93
C ARG A 40 3.56 -2.16 -4.75
N PHE A 41 2.27 -1.83 -4.76
CA PHE A 41 1.32 -2.18 -3.71
C PHE A 41 0.97 -3.68 -3.67
N SER A 42 1.01 -4.36 -4.83
CA SER A 42 0.77 -5.80 -4.95
C SER A 42 1.99 -6.67 -4.61
N LEU A 43 3.20 -6.10 -4.55
CA LEU A 43 4.41 -6.88 -4.26
C LEU A 43 4.39 -7.51 -2.86
N PRO A 44 4.64 -8.83 -2.73
CA PRO A 44 4.81 -9.48 -1.44
C PRO A 44 6.09 -8.97 -0.76
N GLY A 45 6.05 -8.75 0.55
CA GLY A 45 7.20 -8.26 1.32
C GLY A 45 7.47 -6.76 1.22
N GLN A 46 6.62 -5.99 0.52
CA GLN A 46 6.69 -4.53 0.54
C GLN A 46 6.55 -4.01 1.97
N HIS A 47 7.41 -3.05 2.34
CA HIS A 47 7.41 -2.49 3.69
C HIS A 47 6.05 -1.91 4.07
N PHE A 48 5.57 -2.21 5.27
CA PHE A 48 4.23 -1.83 5.74
C PHE A 48 3.96 -0.33 5.59
N SER A 49 4.91 0.53 6.00
CA SER A 49 4.73 1.99 5.89
C SER A 49 4.52 2.47 4.45
N VAL A 50 5.25 1.89 3.50
CA VAL A 50 5.13 2.23 2.08
C VAL A 50 3.79 1.75 1.54
N ARG A 51 3.35 0.54 1.94
CA ARG A 51 2.05 -0.02 1.55
C ARG A 51 0.89 0.83 2.07
N THR A 52 0.98 1.28 3.32
CA THR A 52 0.01 2.19 3.95
C THR A 52 -0.03 3.53 3.24
N LEU A 53 1.12 4.14 2.96
CA LEU A 53 1.20 5.42 2.27
C LEU A 53 0.59 5.34 0.86
N ILE A 54 0.90 4.29 0.09
CA ILE A 54 0.32 4.08 -1.24
C ILE A 54 -1.21 3.88 -1.13
N LYS A 55 -1.66 3.10 -0.15
CA LYS A 55 -3.09 2.86 0.09
C LYS A 55 -3.85 4.15 0.36
N GLU A 56 -3.33 4.98 1.27
CA GLU A 56 -3.95 6.27 1.64
C GLU A 56 -3.91 7.27 0.48
N THR A 57 -2.81 7.28 -0.29
CA THR A 57 -2.61 8.25 -1.37
C THR A 57 -3.48 7.95 -2.60
N PHE A 58 -3.70 6.67 -2.92
CA PHE A 58 -4.41 6.24 -4.14
C PHE A 58 -5.74 5.53 -3.89
N ASN A 59 -6.14 5.36 -2.62
CA ASN A 59 -7.34 4.63 -2.20
C ASN A 59 -7.46 3.22 -2.81
N PHE A 60 -6.32 2.52 -2.97
CA PHE A 60 -6.35 1.15 -3.46
C PHE A 60 -6.96 0.21 -2.42
N SER A 61 -8.03 -0.48 -2.77
CA SER A 61 -8.45 -1.68 -2.06
C SER A 61 -7.72 -2.89 -2.65
N MET A 62 -7.10 -3.72 -1.81
CA MET A 62 -6.78 -5.08 -2.25
C MET A 62 -8.11 -5.79 -2.42
N SER A 63 -8.49 -6.16 -3.64
CA SER A 63 -9.52 -7.17 -3.84
C SER A 63 -9.02 -8.45 -3.17
N SER A 64 -9.88 -9.06 -2.37
CA SER A 64 -9.58 -10.15 -1.42
C SER A 64 -9.09 -11.44 -2.07
N GLU A 65 -9.01 -11.51 -3.41
CA GLU A 65 -8.97 -12.80 -4.13
C GLU A 65 -7.56 -13.30 -4.50
N GLU A 66 -6.50 -12.50 -4.36
CA GLU A 66 -5.14 -12.94 -4.73
C GLU A 66 -4.08 -12.70 -3.64
N SER A 67 -4.48 -12.66 -2.38
CA SER A 67 -3.50 -12.98 -1.33
C SER A 67 -3.32 -14.48 -1.29
N PRO A 68 -2.12 -15.04 -1.58
CA PRO A 68 -1.82 -16.39 -1.12
C PRO A 68 -2.10 -16.37 0.38
N LYS A 69 -2.98 -17.28 0.83
CA LYS A 69 -3.39 -17.48 2.22
C LYS A 69 -2.15 -17.67 3.09
N THR A 70 -1.47 -16.59 3.41
CA THR A 70 -0.41 -16.53 4.41
C THR A 70 -1.18 -16.47 5.71
N SER A 71 -1.52 -17.67 6.18
CA SER A 71 -2.14 -17.99 7.45
C SER A 71 -1.89 -16.89 8.48
N GLU A 72 -2.97 -16.36 9.02
CA GLU A 72 -3.04 -15.38 10.09
C GLU A 72 -1.92 -15.56 11.11
N GLY A 73 -0.86 -14.81 10.92
CA GLY A 73 0.35 -14.91 11.71
C GLY A 73 1.16 -13.67 11.44
N LYS A 74 0.59 -12.50 11.76
CA LYS A 74 1.39 -11.29 11.90
C LYS A 74 2.52 -11.65 12.87
N GLN A 75 3.73 -11.90 12.36
CA GLN A 75 4.90 -12.11 13.18
C GLN A 75 5.15 -10.79 13.91
N GLN A 76 4.60 -10.67 15.11
CA GLN A 76 4.82 -9.49 15.90
C GLN A 76 6.25 -9.54 16.42
N ARG A 77 7.10 -8.77 15.74
CA ARG A 77 8.45 -8.48 16.20
C ARG A 77 8.35 -7.56 17.41
N CYS A 78 9.26 -7.73 18.37
CA CYS A 78 9.37 -6.82 19.49
C CYS A 78 9.82 -5.43 18.98
N SER A 79 9.11 -4.38 19.36
CA SER A 79 9.41 -2.99 18.98
C SER A 79 10.69 -2.45 19.63
N ILE A 80 11.13 -3.05 20.75
CA ILE A 80 12.30 -2.61 21.53
C ILE A 80 13.57 -3.32 21.05
N CYS A 81 13.44 -4.53 20.50
CA CYS A 81 14.60 -5.33 20.11
C CYS A 81 15.16 -4.86 18.76
N PRO A 82 16.50 -4.92 18.58
CA PRO A 82 17.10 -4.63 17.29
C PRO A 82 16.60 -5.62 16.23
N ARG A 83 16.36 -5.10 15.01
CA ARG A 83 15.77 -5.86 13.90
C ARG A 83 16.60 -7.08 13.50
N SER A 84 17.92 -7.05 13.71
CA SER A 84 18.82 -8.19 13.43
C SER A 84 18.52 -9.43 14.28
N LYS A 85 17.89 -9.28 15.45
CA LYS A 85 17.60 -10.39 16.36
C LYS A 85 16.23 -11.03 16.13
N ASP A 86 15.36 -10.39 15.34
CA ASP A 86 13.99 -10.85 15.01
C ASP A 86 13.21 -11.51 16.15
N ARG A 87 13.35 -10.92 17.36
CA ARG A 87 12.72 -11.46 18.57
C ARG A 87 11.20 -11.28 18.49
N LYS A 88 10.47 -12.37 18.67
CA LYS A 88 8.99 -12.38 18.73
C LYS A 88 8.49 -11.76 20.04
N THR A 89 7.32 -11.11 20.00
CA THR A 89 6.63 -10.70 21.24
C THR A 89 6.14 -11.91 22.02
N ARG A 90 5.96 -11.75 23.34
CA ARG A 90 5.44 -12.81 24.23
C ARG A 90 4.11 -13.35 23.74
N GLU A 91 3.21 -12.48 23.30
CA GLU A 91 1.91 -12.87 22.74
C GLU A 91 2.04 -13.67 21.44
N ALA A 92 2.94 -13.26 20.53
CA ALA A 92 3.20 -14.01 19.29
C ALA A 92 3.77 -15.40 19.59
N TRP A 93 4.63 -15.50 20.61
CA TRP A 93 5.16 -16.78 21.07
C TRP A 93 4.07 -17.68 21.68
N GLN A 94 3.17 -17.13 22.50
CA GLN A 94 2.05 -17.86 23.09
C GLN A 94 1.06 -18.38 22.05
N ARG A 95 0.66 -17.55 21.06
CA ARG A 95 -0.22 -17.98 19.95
C ARG A 95 0.40 -19.09 19.10
N GLN A 96 1.72 -19.05 18.91
CA GLN A 96 2.41 -20.11 18.17
C GLN A 96 2.44 -21.42 18.96
N ARG A 97 2.64 -21.34 20.29
CA ARG A 97 2.66 -22.52 21.17
C ARG A 97 1.29 -23.19 21.32
N SER A 98 0.21 -22.41 21.43
CA SER A 98 -1.16 -22.97 21.50
C SER A 98 -1.58 -23.68 20.22
N ARG A 99 -1.20 -23.15 19.05
CA ARG A 99 -1.43 -23.81 17.75
C ARG A 99 -0.59 -25.07 17.55
N GLY A 100 0.59 -25.16 18.16
CA GLY A 100 1.42 -26.37 18.15
C GLY A 100 0.88 -27.50 19.03
N ARG A 101 0.12 -27.18 20.09
CA ARG A 101 -0.49 -28.18 20.98
C ARG A 101 -1.71 -28.89 20.41
N GLN A 102 -2.41 -28.27 19.46
CA GLN A 102 -3.62 -28.85 18.84
C GLN A 102 -3.33 -29.91 17.77
N ARG A 103 -2.07 -30.09 17.34
CA ARG A 103 -1.69 -31.11 16.33
C ARG A 103 -1.22 -32.44 16.93
N LEU A 104 -1.31 -32.62 18.24
CA LEU A 104 -0.90 -33.84 18.94
C LEU A 104 -2.08 -34.71 19.40
N PHE A 105 -3.31 -34.35 18.99
CA PHE A 105 -4.53 -35.10 19.27
C PHE A 105 -5.35 -35.23 17.98
N THR A 106 -4.78 -35.89 16.98
CA THR A 106 -5.46 -36.55 15.86
C THR A 106 -4.65 -37.77 15.49
#